data_AF-A0A2H0ZBA4-F1
#
_entry.id   AF-A0A2H0ZBA4-F1
#
_cell.length_a   1.000
_cell.length_b   1.000
_cell.length_c   1.000
_cell.angle_alpha   90.00
_cell.angle_beta   90.00
_cell.angle_gamma   90.00
#
_symmetry.space_group_name_H-M   'P 1'
#
loop_
_entity.id
_entity.type
_entity.pdbx_description
1 polymer ?
#
loop_
_entity_poly.entity_id
_entity_poly.type
_entity_poly.pdbx_seq_one_letter_code
_entity_poly.pdbx_strand_id
1 'polypeptide(L)'
;MPHSEIHLYAGRGKLRLYGDRNNGRLLGAEMLGPRAEHLAHLIAWAIEKKMTAGEMLRMPFYHPVLEESLQLALEDLSARLRGKKPCACGERRPGT
;
A
#
# COMPACT_ATOMS: atom_id res chain seq x y z
N MET A 1 -12.51 -1.74 -10.05
CA MET A 1 -12.24 -1.00 -8.80
C MET A 1 -10.86 -0.35 -8.89
N PRO A 2 -10.63 0.87 -8.37
CA PRO A 2 -9.31 1.48 -8.36
C PRO A 2 -8.36 0.65 -7.49
N HIS A 3 -7.18 0.35 -8.02
CA HIS A 3 -6.15 -0.44 -7.36
C HIS A 3 -4.77 0.17 -7.61
N SER A 4 -3.84 0.00 -6.67
CA SER A 4 -2.41 0.29 -6.84
C SER A 4 -1.62 -1.02 -7.00
N GLU A 5 -0.48 -0.98 -7.68
CA GLU A 5 0.46 -2.12 -7.79
C GLU A 5 1.89 -1.61 -7.58
N ILE A 6 2.61 -2.19 -6.61
CA ILE A 6 4.00 -1.84 -6.28
C ILE A 6 4.84 -3.09 -6.02
N HIS A 7 6.14 -3.02 -6.30
CA HIS A 7 7.09 -4.08 -5.98
C HIS A 7 7.46 -4.10 -4.49
N LEU A 8 7.44 -5.29 -3.90
CA LEU A 8 7.91 -5.55 -2.53
C LEU A 8 9.40 -5.94 -2.55
N TYR A 9 10.10 -5.66 -1.45
CA TYR A 9 11.43 -6.21 -1.12
C TYR A 9 12.43 -6.21 -2.29
N ALA A 10 12.91 -5.02 -2.67
CA ALA A 10 13.91 -4.84 -3.73
C ALA A 10 13.55 -5.53 -5.07
N GLY A 11 12.26 -5.60 -5.41
CA GLY A 11 11.79 -6.18 -6.68
C GLY A 11 11.50 -7.69 -6.63
N ARG A 12 11.59 -8.33 -5.46
CA ARG A 12 11.34 -9.77 -5.29
C ARG A 12 9.92 -10.10 -4.81
N GLY A 13 8.97 -9.21 -5.06
CA GLY A 13 7.56 -9.42 -4.76
C GLY A 13 6.66 -8.35 -5.36
N LYS A 14 5.35 -8.55 -5.27
CA LYS A 14 4.30 -7.63 -5.72
C LYS A 14 3.26 -7.44 -4.62
N LEU A 15 2.79 -6.21 -4.47
CA LEU A 15 1.68 -5.81 -3.63
C LEU A 15 0.66 -5.07 -4.48
N ARG A 16 -0.60 -5.47 -4.38
CA ARG A 16 -1.74 -4.72 -4.87
C ARG A 16 -2.66 -4.34 -3.74
N LEU A 17 -3.12 -3.09 -3.71
CA LEU A 17 -4.14 -2.62 -2.78
C LEU A 17 -5.39 -2.19 -3.53
N TYR A 18 -6.55 -2.51 -2.95
CA TYR A 18 -7.85 -2.16 -3.49
C TYR A 18 -8.55 -1.19 -2.56
N GLY A 19 -9.09 -0.11 -3.13
CA GLY A 19 -9.81 0.92 -2.40
C GLY A 19 -11.19 1.20 -3.00
N ASP A 20 -12.14 1.57 -2.15
CA ASP A 20 -13.44 2.06 -2.58
C ASP A 20 -13.32 3.51 -3.05
N ARG A 21 -13.84 3.79 -4.25
CA ARG A 21 -13.80 5.12 -4.87
C ARG A 21 -14.66 6.15 -4.15
N ASN A 22 -15.74 5.71 -3.49
CA ASN A 22 -16.73 6.63 -2.91
C ASN A 22 -16.26 7.17 -1.55
N ASN A 23 -15.65 6.33 -0.73
CA ASN A 23 -15.27 6.66 0.65
C ASN A 23 -13.76 6.55 0.94
N GLY A 24 -12.96 6.02 0.00
CA GLY A 24 -11.52 5.87 0.16
C GLY A 24 -11.07 4.77 1.13
N ARG A 25 -11.97 3.88 1.54
CA ARG A 25 -11.69 2.74 2.43
C ARG A 25 -10.91 1.65 1.72
N LEU A 26 -10.09 0.94 2.48
CA LEU A 26 -9.43 -0.27 2.01
C LEU A 26 -10.46 -1.41 1.89
N LEU A 27 -10.49 -2.05 0.73
CA LEU A 27 -11.35 -3.20 0.45
C LEU A 27 -10.61 -4.52 0.56
N GLY A 28 -9.31 -4.52 0.24
CA GLY A 28 -8.51 -5.75 0.16
C GLY A 28 -7.10 -5.49 -0.32
N ALA A 29 -6.27 -6.54 -0.25
CA ALA A 29 -4.93 -6.55 -0.78
C ALA A 29 -4.56 -7.92 -1.32
N GLU A 30 -3.70 -7.94 -2.34
CA GLU A 30 -3.05 -9.14 -2.84
C GLU A 30 -1.54 -8.94 -2.72
N MET A 31 -0.84 -9.93 -2.18
CA MET A 31 0.61 -9.84 -1.99
C MET A 31 1.27 -11.16 -2.35
N LEU A 32 2.43 -11.05 -2.99
CA LEU A 32 3.32 -12.16 -3.26
C LEU A 32 4.75 -11.69 -2.96
N GLY A 33 5.45 -12.35 -2.07
CA GLY A 33 6.83 -12.00 -1.74
C GLY A 33 7.24 -12.45 -0.35
N PRO A 34 8.53 -12.28 0.00
CA PRO A 34 9.02 -12.62 1.33
C PRO A 34 8.37 -11.75 2.39
N ARG A 35 7.99 -12.36 3.53
CA ARG A 35 7.41 -11.70 4.71
C ARG A 35 6.06 -11.02 4.44
N ALA A 36 5.36 -11.41 3.38
CA ALA A 36 4.02 -10.91 3.06
C ALA A 36 2.98 -11.27 4.14
N GLU A 37 3.21 -12.34 4.90
CA GLU A 37 2.35 -12.82 5.98
C GLU A 37 2.17 -11.80 7.11
N HIS A 38 3.20 -11.01 7.42
CA HIS A 38 3.12 -9.97 8.46
C HIS A 38 2.33 -8.76 7.95
N LEU A 39 2.56 -8.35 6.70
CA LEU A 39 1.80 -7.28 6.05
C LEU A 39 0.32 -7.66 5.90
N ALA A 40 0.04 -8.94 5.62
CA ALA A 40 -1.33 -9.45 5.49
C ALA A 40 -2.12 -9.26 6.78
N HIS A 41 -1.53 -9.58 7.94
CA HIS A 41 -2.14 -9.33 9.24
C HIS A 41 -2.45 -7.86 9.47
N LEU A 42 -1.49 -6.97 9.17
CA LEU A 42 -1.66 -5.53 9.37
C LEU A 42 -2.78 -4.97 8.48
N ILE A 43 -2.83 -5.39 7.21
CA ILE A 43 -3.88 -4.97 6.28
C ILE A 43 -5.24 -5.54 6.69
N ALA A 44 -5.29 -6.79 7.17
CA ALA A 44 -6.52 -7.39 7.66
C ALA A 44 -7.12 -6.57 8.82
N TRP A 45 -6.29 -6.12 9.77
CA TRP A 45 -6.75 -5.23 10.84
C TRP A 45 -7.20 -3.86 10.34
N ALA A 46 -6.51 -3.28 9.35
CA ALA A 46 -6.92 -2.01 8.76
C ALA A 46 -8.29 -2.12 8.05
N ILE A 47 -8.54 -3.22 7.35
CA ILE A 47 -9.83 -3.51 6.70
C ILE A 47 -10.92 -3.72 7.75
N GLU A 48 -10.67 -4.51 8.79
CA GLU A 48 -11.62 -4.74 9.89
C GLU A 48 -12.00 -3.42 10.59
N LYS A 49 -11.03 -2.52 10.77
CA LYS A 49 -11.26 -1.17 11.30
C LYS A 49 -11.87 -0.18 10.30
N LYS A 50 -12.18 -0.62 9.08
CA LYS A 50 -12.76 0.18 7.98
C LYS A 50 -11.94 1.44 7.68
N MET A 51 -10.62 1.33 7.80
CA MET A 51 -9.70 2.44 7.61
C MET A 51 -9.62 2.88 6.15
N THR A 52 -9.40 4.18 5.97
CA THR A 52 -9.07 4.79 4.68
C THR A 52 -7.57 4.75 4.41
N ALA A 53 -7.19 4.82 3.13
CA ALA A 53 -5.77 4.90 2.75
C ALA A 53 -5.06 6.10 3.40
N GLY A 54 -5.78 7.22 3.59
CA GLY A 54 -5.24 8.41 4.26
C GLY A 54 -5.03 8.23 5.76
N GLU A 55 -5.91 7.52 6.47
CA GLU A 55 -5.73 7.21 7.89
C GLU A 55 -4.57 6.27 8.12
N MET A 56 -4.42 5.26 7.25
CA MET A 56 -3.32 4.31 7.33
C MET A 56 -1.97 4.98 7.05
N LEU A 57 -1.91 5.98 6.17
CA LEU A 57 -0.71 6.80 5.93
C LEU A 57 -0.31 7.68 7.12
N ARG A 58 -1.21 7.95 8.07
CA ARG A 58 -0.91 8.69 9.30
C ARG A 58 -0.33 7.79 10.41
N MET A 59 -0.37 6.47 10.22
CA MET A 59 0.25 5.54 11.15
C MET A 59 1.78 5.56 10.99
N PRO A 60 2.54 5.28 12.05
CA PRO A 60 3.99 5.31 11.98
C PRO A 60 4.54 4.17 11.10
N PHE A 61 5.34 4.53 10.10
CA PHE A 61 6.19 3.62 9.33
C PHE A 61 7.63 3.79 9.80
N TYR A 62 8.23 2.75 10.38
CA TYR A 62 9.62 2.80 10.86
C TYR A 62 10.60 2.53 9.69
N HIS A 63 11.89 2.86 9.83
CA HIS A 63 12.91 2.59 8.80
C HIS A 63 14.10 1.84 9.41
N PRO A 64 14.73 0.85 8.73
CA PRO A 64 14.39 0.29 7.40
C PRO A 64 13.51 -0.97 7.51
N VAL A 65 12.34 -1.00 6.87
CA VAL A 65 11.38 -2.11 6.96
C VAL A 65 10.58 -2.34 5.67
N LEU A 66 9.90 -3.49 5.55
CA LEU A 66 9.12 -3.85 4.35
C LEU A 66 7.88 -2.96 4.16
N GLU A 67 7.37 -2.42 5.25
CA GLU A 67 6.20 -1.56 5.35
C GLU A 67 6.40 -0.24 4.57
N GLU A 68 7.63 0.13 4.22
CA GLU A 68 7.90 1.26 3.30
C GLU A 68 7.27 1.03 1.92
N SER A 69 7.30 -0.22 1.40
CA SER A 69 6.62 -0.55 0.14
C SER A 69 5.09 -0.46 0.27
N LEU A 70 4.55 -0.71 1.46
CA LEU A 70 3.12 -0.53 1.76
C LEU A 70 2.74 0.96 1.79
N GLN A 71 3.58 1.81 2.37
CA GLN A 71 3.40 3.26 2.36
C GLN A 71 3.31 3.79 0.92
N LEU A 72 4.23 3.38 0.05
CA LEU A 72 4.18 3.73 -1.38
C LEU A 72 2.87 3.28 -2.03
N ALA A 73 2.41 2.06 -1.73
CA ALA A 73 1.21 1.51 -2.35
C ALA A 73 -0.05 2.25 -1.89
N LEU A 74 -0.08 2.70 -0.64
CA LEU A 74 -1.14 3.54 -0.08
C LEU A 74 -1.13 4.94 -0.68
N GLU A 75 0.05 5.55 -0.87
CA GLU A 75 0.20 6.85 -1.53
C GLU A 75 -0.36 6.79 -2.98
N ASP A 76 0.03 5.77 -3.74
CA ASP A 76 -0.47 5.54 -5.10
C ASP A 76 -1.99 5.31 -5.13
N LEU A 77 -2.51 4.46 -4.24
CA LEU A 77 -3.95 4.22 -4.13
C LEU A 77 -4.70 5.52 -3.80
N SER A 78 -4.20 6.30 -2.85
CA SER A 78 -4.77 7.57 -2.41
C SER A 78 -4.78 8.61 -3.54
N ALA A 79 -3.72 8.65 -4.37
CA ALA A 79 -3.67 9.51 -5.55
C ALA A 79 -4.70 9.10 -6.62
N ARG A 80 -4.81 7.80 -6.91
CA ARG A 80 -5.78 7.24 -7.87
C ARG A 80 -7.23 7.49 -7.44
N LEU A 81 -7.52 7.37 -6.14
CA LEU A 81 -8.84 7.64 -5.58
C LEU A 81 -9.25 9.11 -5.74
N ARG A 82 -8.30 10.04 -5.64
CA ARG A 82 -8.52 11.48 -5.89
C ARG A 82 -8.58 11.86 -7.37
N GLY A 83 -8.48 10.90 -8.28
CA GLY A 83 -8.44 11.17 -9.72
C GLY A 83 -7.18 11.88 -10.20
N LYS A 84 -6.12 11.95 -9.37
CA LYS A 84 -4.82 12.46 -9.82
C LYS A 84 -4.09 11.36 -10.59
N LYS A 85 -3.40 11.71 -11.67
CA LYS A 85 -2.47 10.80 -12.34
C LYS A 85 -1.44 10.32 -11.30
N PRO A 86 -1.13 9.02 -11.23
CA PRO A 86 -0.14 8.53 -10.30
C PRO A 86 1.19 9.21 -10.62
N CYS A 87 1.80 9.83 -9.62
CA CYS A 87 3.16 10.34 -9.78
C CYS A 87 4.04 9.13 -10.06
N ALA A 88 4.69 9.09 -11.22
CA ALA A 88 5.58 8.00 -11.62
C ALA A 88 6.82 7.98 -10.71
N CYS A 89 6.68 7.45 -9.50
CA CYS A 89 7.76 7.17 -8.57
C CYS A 89 7.88 5.65 -8.39
N GLY A 90 7.95 4.94 -9.52
CA GLY A 90 8.10 3.48 -9.57
C GLY A 90 9.49 2.97 -9.16
N GLU A 91 10.42 3.88 -8.81
CA GLU A 91 11.80 3.52 -8.44
C GLU A 91 12.32 4.36 -7.27
N ARG A 92 11.63 4.38 -6.12
CA ARG A 92 12.36 4.60 -4.86
C ARG A 92 13.10 3.30 -4.55
N ARG A 93 14.31 3.15 -5.10
CA ARG A 93 15.25 2.09 -4.70
C ARG A 93 15.43 2.20 -3.18
N PRO A 94 15.28 1.12 -2.40
CA PRO A 94 15.74 1.15 -1.02
C PRO A 94 17.22 1.56 -1.06
N GLY A 95 17.56 2.60 -0.31
CA GLY A 95 18.94 3.09 -0.22
C GLY A 95 19.88 1.95 0.11
N THR A 96 20.97 1.86 -0.64
CA THR A 96 22.18 1.12 -0.26
C THR A 96 22.64 1.47 1.14
#